data_AF-A0AAX1NEK1-F1
#
_entry.id   AF-A0AAX1NEK1-F1
#
_cell.length_a   1.000
_cell.length_b   1.000
_cell.length_c   1.000
_cell.angle_alpha   90.00
_cell.angle_beta   90.00
_cell.angle_gamma   90.00
#
_symmetry.space_group_name_H-M   'P 1'
#
loop_
_entity.id
_entity.type
_entity.pdbx_description
1 polymer ?
#
loop_
_entity_poly.entity_id
_entity_poly.type
_entity_poly.pdbx_seq_one_letter_code
_entity_poly.pdbx_strand_id
1 'polypeptide(L)'
;MSFSNQIKEDISALAARHCCVCHQHKGNNLEVHHIEAKAQGGEDTLENAILLCFDCHADAGHYFAGHPKGLKLSPSALKKHKNSWLEIVKENKINIPVLQDVSLSFSHNERTRLNPVFIRKTTIYKDIKELRKIDYKSILKDLPPTPLQVQFLDPKVDSFEDFINFINGEHIKKLNFQNPFENNSQPVHHSMDMYFGSTKSSNESICLINLILRNNGLKVLEDFKVYLKFENVVCADTVNKNTSYIDFEKYDYNVIFNNKTDAVFIPDYKVLVQKDFIELDQICFRTEENVNEIKITWHLLARDYDQKESFNLKIHSTIVDEEDVKYVESPEDYEPEIIILDKVN
;
A
#
# COMPACT_ATOMS: atom_id res chain seq x y z
N MET A 1 23.07 33.43 37.98
CA MET A 1 22.35 34.60 38.55
C MET A 1 21.13 34.82 37.69
N SER A 2 19.93 34.83 38.26
CA SER A 2 18.71 34.67 37.48
C SER A 2 17.78 35.87 37.58
N PHE A 3 17.06 36.15 36.49
CA PHE A 3 15.86 36.98 36.47
C PHE A 3 14.91 36.66 37.64
N SER A 4 14.10 37.64 38.04
CA SER A 4 13.01 37.42 39.00
C SER A 4 12.01 36.38 38.46
N ASN A 5 11.27 35.73 39.36
CA ASN A 5 10.24 34.78 38.94
C ASN A 5 9.16 35.44 38.08
N GLN A 6 8.81 36.70 38.39
CA GLN A 6 7.85 37.46 37.59
C GLN A 6 8.30 37.59 36.13
N ILE A 7 9.56 38.01 35.88
CA ILE A 7 10.07 38.17 34.51
C ILE A 7 10.10 36.81 33.78
N LYS A 8 10.46 35.74 34.50
CA LYS A 8 10.47 34.39 33.91
C LYS A 8 9.08 33.93 33.50
N GLU A 9 8.08 34.20 34.33
CA GLU A 9 6.69 33.87 34.05
C GLU A 9 6.15 34.73 32.88
N ASP A 10 6.39 36.04 32.91
CA ASP A 10 5.93 36.98 31.89
C ASP A 10 6.50 36.62 30.50
N ILE A 11 7.81 36.40 30.39
CA ILE A 11 8.42 36.03 29.10
C ILE A 11 7.97 34.64 28.63
N SER A 12 7.74 33.71 29.57
CA SER A 12 7.22 32.37 29.25
C SER A 12 5.80 32.42 28.69
N ALA A 13 4.95 33.28 29.26
CA ALA A 13 3.60 33.50 28.77
C ALA A 13 3.60 34.22 27.43
N LEU A 14 4.39 35.30 27.29
CA LEU A 14 4.50 36.07 26.04
C LEU A 14 5.00 35.22 24.87
N ALA A 15 5.95 34.32 25.11
CA ALA A 15 6.47 33.40 24.10
C ALA A 15 5.65 32.11 23.94
N ALA A 16 4.50 31.99 24.62
CA ALA A 16 3.64 30.80 24.62
C ALA A 16 4.39 29.49 24.92
N ARG A 17 5.43 29.52 25.79
CA ARG A 17 6.33 28.38 26.08
C ARG A 17 6.98 27.75 24.84
N HIS A 18 7.35 28.57 23.87
CA HIS A 18 8.20 28.16 22.75
C HIS A 18 9.56 28.86 22.82
N CYS A 19 10.58 28.22 22.25
CA CYS A 19 11.88 28.87 22.08
C CYS A 19 11.75 30.02 21.07
N CYS A 20 12.18 31.23 21.44
CA CYS A 20 12.11 32.39 20.54
C CYS A 20 12.99 32.28 19.30
N VAL A 21 13.92 31.32 19.23
CA VAL A 21 14.85 31.13 18.09
C VAL A 21 14.36 30.02 17.16
N CYS A 22 14.12 28.81 17.68
CA CYS A 22 13.71 27.67 16.85
C CYS A 22 12.20 27.48 16.75
N HIS A 23 11.42 28.28 17.50
CA HIS A 23 9.95 28.28 17.49
C HIS A 23 9.31 26.93 17.87
N GLN A 24 10.06 26.02 18.49
CA GLN A 24 9.52 24.75 18.95
C GLN A 24 8.94 24.88 20.36
N HIS A 25 7.77 24.27 20.60
CA HIS A 25 7.24 24.08 21.94
C HIS A 25 8.12 23.06 22.68
N LYS A 26 8.66 23.45 23.83
CA LYS A 26 9.57 22.60 24.62
C LYS A 26 9.07 22.37 26.06
N GLY A 27 7.87 22.84 26.40
CA GLY A 27 7.29 22.68 27.73
C GLY A 27 8.22 23.24 28.81
N ASN A 28 8.71 22.38 29.70
CA ASN A 28 9.62 22.76 30.79
C ASN A 28 11.10 22.82 30.38
N ASN A 29 11.47 22.40 29.17
CA ASN A 29 12.84 22.38 28.68
C ASN A 29 13.24 23.73 28.06
N LEU A 30 12.96 24.81 28.78
CA LEU A 30 13.21 26.20 28.39
C LEU A 30 13.90 26.94 29.52
N GLU A 31 14.78 27.86 29.16
CA GLU A 31 15.50 28.72 30.10
C GLU A 31 15.47 30.17 29.60
N VAL A 32 15.38 31.10 30.55
CA VAL A 32 15.42 32.54 30.25
C VAL A 32 16.87 33.01 30.22
N HIS A 33 17.28 33.48 29.05
CA HIS A 33 18.60 34.01 28.79
C HIS A 33 18.60 35.55 28.76
N HIS A 34 19.72 36.17 29.09
CA HIS A 34 19.94 37.60 28.87
C HIS A 34 20.38 37.83 27.41
N ILE A 35 19.71 38.73 26.69
CA ILE A 35 20.11 39.13 25.33
C ILE A 35 21.47 39.82 25.37
N GLU A 36 21.63 40.78 26.28
CA GLU A 36 22.90 41.38 26.65
C GLU A 36 23.33 40.78 28.00
N ALA A 37 24.47 40.09 28.01
CA ALA A 37 24.93 39.39 29.20
C ALA A 37 25.16 40.36 30.37
N LYS A 38 24.84 39.94 31.59
CA LYS A 38 25.05 40.74 32.81
C LYS A 38 26.50 41.19 33.00
N ALA A 39 27.46 40.36 32.60
CA ALA A 39 28.89 40.70 32.62
C ALA A 39 29.26 41.87 31.68
N GLN A 40 28.42 42.16 30.69
CA GLN A 40 28.55 43.27 29.74
C GLN A 40 27.62 44.45 30.10
N GLY A 41 27.02 44.45 31.30
CA GLY A 41 26.13 45.51 31.78
C GLY A 41 24.64 45.28 31.50
N GLY A 42 24.25 44.10 30.99
CA GLY A 42 22.84 43.81 30.74
C GLY A 42 21.99 43.76 32.01
N GLU A 43 20.86 44.46 31.99
CA GLU A 43 19.94 44.55 33.12
C GLU A 43 19.01 43.33 33.23
N ASP A 44 18.49 43.08 34.42
CA ASP A 44 17.49 42.03 34.70
C ASP A 44 16.08 42.54 34.36
N THR A 45 15.83 42.92 33.10
CA THR A 45 14.56 43.47 32.60
C THR A 45 13.85 42.52 31.63
N LEU A 46 12.53 42.70 31.45
CA LEU A 46 11.75 41.90 30.50
C LEU A 46 12.24 42.13 29.06
N GLU A 47 12.68 43.34 28.72
CA GLU A 47 13.23 43.71 27.43
C GLU A 47 14.50 42.92 27.10
N ASN A 48 15.36 42.73 28.11
CA ASN A 48 16.61 41.98 28.00
C ASN A 48 16.45 40.46 28.18
N ALA A 49 15.27 39.98 28.57
CA ALA A 49 14.98 38.55 28.70
C ALA A 49 14.58 37.92 27.36
N ILE A 50 15.08 36.73 27.05
CA ILE A 50 14.63 35.89 25.92
C ILE A 50 14.47 34.44 26.38
N LEU A 51 13.40 33.78 25.95
CA LEU A 51 13.14 32.37 26.28
C LEU A 51 13.74 31.45 25.22
N LEU A 52 14.64 30.56 25.62
CA LEU A 52 15.37 29.64 24.72
C LEU A 52 15.23 28.19 25.18
N CYS A 53 15.27 27.24 24.25
CA CYS A 53 15.49 25.82 24.60
C CYS A 53 16.95 25.59 24.95
N PHE A 54 17.27 24.49 25.65
CA PHE A 54 18.63 24.21 26.09
C PHE A 54 19.67 24.21 24.96
N ASP A 55 19.30 23.72 23.77
CA ASP A 55 20.18 23.74 22.58
C ASP A 55 20.51 25.18 22.15
N CYS A 56 19.49 26.01 21.89
CA CYS A 56 19.70 27.41 21.49
C CYS A 56 20.32 28.26 22.62
N HIS A 57 20.07 27.91 23.88
CA HIS A 57 20.66 28.56 25.04
C HIS A 57 22.18 28.34 25.08
N ALA A 58 22.64 27.11 24.81
CA ALA A 58 24.06 26.79 24.71
C ALA A 58 24.73 27.60 23.57
N ASP A 59 24.07 27.72 22.42
CA ASP A 59 24.60 28.48 21.28
C ASP A 59 24.72 29.99 21.55
N ALA A 60 23.77 30.58 22.29
CA ALA A 60 23.78 31.99 22.68
C ALA A 60 24.90 32.33 23.67
N GLY A 61 25.18 31.44 24.63
CA GLY A 61 26.20 31.66 25.67
C GLY A 61 27.65 31.71 25.17
N HIS A 62 27.91 31.32 23.92
CA HIS A 62 29.25 31.24 23.34
C HIS A 62 29.60 32.38 22.37
N TYR A 63 28.82 33.47 22.33
CA TYR A 63 29.15 34.62 21.50
C TYR A 63 30.39 35.36 22.03
N PHE A 64 31.49 35.33 21.27
CA PHE A 64 32.72 36.06 21.57
C PHE A 64 33.05 36.97 20.38
N ALA A 65 32.94 38.29 20.59
CA ALA A 65 33.12 39.29 19.55
C ALA A 65 34.53 39.28 18.91
N GLY A 66 35.55 38.81 19.63
CA GLY A 66 36.93 38.76 19.15
C GLY A 66 37.26 37.61 18.20
N HIS A 67 36.39 36.61 18.05
CA HIS A 67 36.57 35.48 17.11
C HIS A 67 35.22 34.84 16.74
N PRO A 68 34.43 35.47 15.86
CA PRO A 68 33.18 34.87 15.39
C PRO A 68 33.51 33.69 14.46
N LYS A 69 33.39 32.45 14.97
CA LYS A 69 33.30 31.25 14.14
C LYS A 69 31.83 30.91 13.94
N GLY A 70 31.38 30.89 12.68
CA GLY A 70 29.99 30.59 12.29
C GLY A 70 29.01 31.76 12.51
N LEU A 71 27.73 31.52 12.20
CA LEU A 71 26.61 32.45 12.43
C LEU A 71 26.09 32.32 13.87
N LYS A 72 26.94 32.62 14.87
CA LYS A 72 26.52 32.61 16.28
C LYS A 72 25.43 33.63 16.54
N LEU A 73 24.52 33.32 17.46
CA LEU A 73 23.42 34.20 17.87
C LEU A 73 23.96 35.44 18.59
N SER A 74 24.10 36.55 17.87
CA SER A 74 24.45 37.84 18.46
C SER A 74 23.29 38.41 19.29
N PRO A 75 23.53 39.34 20.23
CA PRO A 75 22.45 40.04 20.94
C PRO A 75 21.42 40.67 19.99
N SER A 76 21.89 41.25 18.88
CA SER A 76 21.03 41.82 17.85
C SER A 76 20.16 40.77 17.13
N ALA A 77 20.69 39.56 16.90
CA ALA A 77 19.93 38.46 16.34
C ALA A 77 18.89 37.93 17.33
N LEU A 78 19.28 37.72 18.59
CA LEU A 78 18.36 37.29 19.67
C LEU A 78 17.20 38.27 19.83
N LYS A 79 17.46 39.59 19.79
CA LYS A 79 16.40 40.61 19.85
C LYS A 79 15.43 40.52 18.67
N LYS A 80 15.94 40.27 17.45
CA LYS A 80 15.09 40.05 16.26
C LYS A 80 14.25 38.79 16.37
N HIS A 81 14.86 37.68 16.81
CA HIS A 81 14.17 36.40 17.03
C HIS A 81 13.06 36.54 18.07
N LYS A 82 13.35 37.15 19.22
CA LYS A 82 12.35 37.48 20.25
C LYS A 82 11.20 38.27 19.66
N ASN A 83 11.47 39.41 19.02
CA ASN A 83 10.41 40.28 18.51
C ASN A 83 9.54 39.56 17.47
N SER A 84 10.17 38.88 16.52
CA SER A 84 9.47 38.13 15.48
C SER A 84 8.59 37.03 16.06
N TRP A 85 9.08 36.28 17.05
CA TRP A 85 8.29 35.23 17.69
C TRP A 85 7.11 35.80 18.48
N LEU A 86 7.34 36.86 19.28
CA LEU A 86 6.29 37.50 20.05
C LEU A 86 5.20 38.12 19.16
N GLU A 87 5.56 38.63 17.99
CA GLU A 87 4.59 39.07 16.98
C GLU A 87 3.74 37.90 16.46
N ILE A 88 4.37 36.76 16.11
CA ILE A 88 3.65 35.55 15.68
C ILE A 88 2.66 35.07 16.75
N VAL A 89 3.09 35.04 18.02
CA VAL A 89 2.23 34.65 19.15
C VAL A 89 1.07 35.64 19.31
N LYS A 90 1.36 36.95 19.26
CA LYS A 90 0.34 38.01 19.38
C LYS A 90 -0.70 37.96 18.26
N GLU A 91 -0.28 37.60 17.05
CA GLU A 91 -1.17 37.43 15.89
C GLU A 91 -1.89 36.07 15.87
N ASN A 92 -1.70 35.22 16.89
CA ASN A 92 -2.21 33.85 16.95
C ASN A 92 -1.83 32.99 15.72
N LYS A 93 -0.69 33.27 15.09
CA LYS A 93 -0.16 32.53 13.92
C LYS A 93 0.80 31.41 14.33
N ILE A 94 0.59 30.83 15.52
CA ILE A 94 1.38 29.68 15.95
C ILE A 94 0.95 28.48 15.10
N ASN A 95 1.88 27.98 14.28
CA ASN A 95 1.67 26.71 13.58
C ASN A 95 1.69 25.59 14.61
N ILE A 96 0.50 25.20 15.07
CA ILE A 96 0.31 23.97 15.81
C ILE A 96 0.70 22.86 14.84
N PRO A 97 1.69 22.00 15.14
CA PRO A 97 1.92 20.83 14.32
C PRO A 97 0.61 20.05 14.28
N VAL A 98 0.01 19.94 13.08
CA VAL A 98 -1.11 19.05 12.84
C VAL A 98 -0.55 17.65 13.06
N LEU A 99 -0.67 17.15 14.28
CA LEU A 99 -0.50 15.74 14.54
C LEU A 99 -1.64 15.09 13.75
N GLN A 100 -1.32 14.46 12.63
CA GLN A 100 -2.22 13.48 12.06
C GLN A 100 -2.47 12.46 13.16
N ASP A 101 -3.68 12.45 13.70
CA ASP A 101 -4.01 11.66 14.88
C ASP A 101 -3.94 10.16 14.56
N VAL A 102 -4.37 9.73 13.38
CA VAL A 102 -4.26 8.34 12.94
C VAL A 102 -3.87 8.30 11.48
N SER A 103 -2.98 7.36 11.12
CA SER A 103 -2.54 7.15 9.74
C SER A 103 -2.77 5.70 9.32
N LEU A 104 -3.32 5.51 8.11
CA LEU A 104 -3.31 4.24 7.42
C LEU A 104 -2.17 4.24 6.39
N SER A 105 -1.28 3.27 6.47
CA SER A 105 -0.06 3.21 5.64
C SER A 105 0.21 1.80 5.14
N PHE A 106 1.04 1.68 4.10
CA PHE A 106 1.42 0.39 3.54
C PHE A 106 2.61 -0.22 4.26
N SER A 107 2.52 -1.52 4.54
CA SER A 107 3.70 -2.31 4.88
C SER A 107 4.42 -2.71 3.59
N HIS A 108 5.61 -2.18 3.38
CA HIS A 108 6.51 -2.62 2.32
C HIS A 108 7.22 -3.89 2.78
N ASN A 109 6.51 -5.01 2.71
CA ASN A 109 7.05 -6.34 2.97
C ASN A 109 7.18 -7.12 1.65
N GLU A 110 7.90 -8.24 1.69
CA GLU A 110 8.12 -9.12 0.53
C GLU A 110 6.82 -9.72 -0.04
N ARG A 111 5.70 -9.61 0.68
CA ARG A 111 4.40 -10.15 0.28
C ARG A 111 3.54 -9.14 -0.48
N THR A 112 3.94 -7.86 -0.52
CA THR A 112 3.24 -6.82 -1.28
C THR A 112 3.61 -6.94 -2.76
N ARG A 113 2.60 -6.99 -3.64
CA ARG A 113 2.76 -7.15 -5.09
C ARG A 113 1.86 -6.14 -5.81
N LEU A 114 2.44 -5.19 -6.53
CA LEU A 114 1.72 -4.12 -7.25
C LEU A 114 2.00 -4.11 -8.75
N ASN A 115 2.53 -5.23 -9.25
CA ASN A 115 2.91 -5.40 -10.65
C ASN A 115 2.13 -6.59 -11.21
N PRO A 116 0.84 -6.42 -11.54
CA PRO A 116 0.04 -7.51 -12.08
C PRO A 116 0.53 -7.86 -13.48
N VAL A 117 0.59 -9.16 -13.77
CA VAL A 117 1.03 -9.67 -15.08
C VAL A 117 -0.17 -10.22 -15.84
N PHE A 118 -0.40 -9.75 -17.05
CA PHE A 118 -1.45 -10.22 -17.95
C PHE A 118 -0.84 -10.92 -19.17
N ILE A 119 -1.59 -11.82 -19.79
CA ILE A 119 -1.21 -12.47 -21.04
C ILE A 119 -2.03 -11.86 -22.17
N ARG A 120 -1.38 -11.31 -23.19
CA ARG A 120 -2.02 -10.95 -24.46
C ARG A 120 -1.86 -12.14 -25.41
N LYS A 121 -2.92 -12.93 -25.53
CA LYS A 121 -2.97 -14.09 -26.39
C LYS A 121 -3.42 -13.66 -27.79
N THR A 122 -2.56 -13.87 -28.79
CA THR A 122 -2.85 -13.58 -30.20
C THR A 122 -3.04 -14.88 -30.95
N THR A 123 -4.24 -15.12 -31.47
CA THR A 123 -4.55 -16.29 -32.28
C THR A 123 -4.19 -16.01 -33.73
N ILE A 124 -3.25 -16.78 -34.27
CA ILE A 124 -2.83 -16.74 -35.66
C ILE A 124 -3.45 -17.92 -36.39
N TYR A 125 -4.16 -17.63 -37.48
CA TYR A 125 -4.77 -18.64 -38.34
C TYR A 125 -3.79 -19.09 -39.43
N LYS A 126 -3.57 -20.40 -39.56
CA LYS A 126 -2.71 -21.00 -40.59
C LYS A 126 -3.46 -21.99 -41.46
N ASP A 127 -2.99 -22.19 -42.69
CA ASP A 127 -3.63 -23.09 -43.64
C ASP A 127 -3.45 -24.54 -43.18
N ILE A 128 -4.55 -25.26 -43.06
CA ILE A 128 -4.59 -26.70 -42.75
C ILE A 128 -3.72 -27.54 -43.71
N LYS A 129 -3.47 -27.06 -44.94
CA LYS A 129 -2.59 -27.72 -45.92
C LYS A 129 -1.15 -27.79 -45.44
N GLU A 130 -0.70 -26.91 -44.54
CA GLU A 130 0.61 -26.99 -43.91
C GLU A 130 0.77 -28.27 -43.07
N LEU A 131 -0.32 -28.78 -42.50
CA LEU A 131 -0.35 -30.00 -41.68
C LEU A 131 -0.53 -31.28 -42.51
N ARG A 132 -1.01 -31.20 -43.75
CA ARG A 132 -1.28 -32.40 -44.60
C ARG A 132 -0.04 -33.23 -44.94
N LYS A 133 1.17 -32.71 -44.71
CA LYS A 133 2.45 -33.42 -44.89
C LYS A 133 2.95 -34.13 -43.64
N ILE A 134 2.26 -33.97 -42.51
CA ILE A 134 2.67 -34.50 -41.22
C ILE A 134 1.97 -35.85 -40.98
N ASP A 135 2.73 -36.89 -40.66
CA ASP A 135 2.16 -38.18 -40.22
C ASP A 135 1.65 -38.06 -38.78
N TYR A 136 0.45 -37.52 -38.63
CA TYR A 136 -0.19 -37.31 -37.34
C TYR A 136 -0.31 -38.60 -36.50
N LYS A 137 -0.37 -39.77 -37.15
CA LYS A 137 -0.42 -41.07 -36.46
C LYS A 137 0.91 -41.43 -35.80
N SER A 138 2.04 -40.91 -36.30
CA SER A 138 3.33 -41.04 -35.63
C SER A 138 3.43 -40.11 -34.43
N ILE A 139 2.98 -38.85 -34.57
CA ILE A 139 2.96 -37.86 -33.49
C ILE A 139 2.10 -38.35 -32.31
N LEU A 140 0.93 -38.94 -32.60
CA LEU A 140 0.06 -39.51 -31.57
C LEU A 140 0.70 -40.70 -30.82
N LYS A 141 1.65 -41.42 -31.44
CA LYS A 141 2.37 -42.54 -30.80
C LYS A 141 3.50 -42.07 -29.90
N ASP A 142 4.08 -40.91 -30.20
CA ASP A 142 5.18 -40.30 -29.44
C ASP A 142 4.68 -39.40 -28.30
N LEU A 143 3.38 -39.12 -28.24
CA LEU A 143 2.76 -38.50 -27.07
C LEU A 143 2.95 -39.42 -25.86
N PRO A 144 3.38 -38.90 -24.70
CA PRO A 144 3.41 -39.70 -23.48
C PRO A 144 2.01 -40.29 -23.26
N PRO A 145 1.89 -41.55 -22.81
CA PRO A 145 0.59 -42.16 -22.57
C PRO A 145 -0.21 -41.21 -21.70
N THR A 146 -1.37 -40.79 -22.22
CA THR A 146 -2.30 -39.98 -21.46
C THR A 146 -2.52 -40.70 -20.12
N PRO A 147 -2.44 -39.99 -18.97
CA PRO A 147 -2.67 -40.63 -17.67
C PRO A 147 -3.98 -41.43 -17.77
N LEU A 148 -4.04 -42.62 -17.15
CA LEU A 148 -5.11 -43.63 -17.33
C LEU A 148 -6.56 -43.08 -17.24
N GLN A 149 -6.71 -41.88 -16.67
CA GLN A 149 -7.96 -41.18 -16.42
C GLN A 149 -8.37 -40.18 -17.53
N VAL A 150 -7.48 -39.82 -18.47
CA VAL A 150 -7.84 -39.06 -19.68
C VAL A 150 -8.29 -39.99 -20.80
N GLN A 151 -8.15 -41.32 -20.68
CA GLN A 151 -8.63 -42.28 -21.67
C GLN A 151 -10.16 -42.24 -21.90
N PHE A 152 -10.93 -41.72 -20.94
CA PHE A 152 -12.38 -41.48 -21.09
C PHE A 152 -12.71 -40.11 -21.70
N LEU A 153 -11.73 -39.20 -21.76
CA LEU A 153 -11.82 -37.83 -22.27
C LEU A 153 -11.02 -37.62 -23.56
N ASP A 154 -10.17 -38.58 -23.93
CA ASP A 154 -9.42 -38.58 -25.18
C ASP A 154 -10.45 -38.69 -26.31
N PRO A 155 -10.64 -37.65 -27.14
CA PRO A 155 -11.40 -37.83 -28.36
C PRO A 155 -10.68 -38.93 -29.13
N LYS A 156 -11.39 -39.99 -29.54
CA LYS A 156 -10.82 -40.94 -30.49
C LYS A 156 -10.44 -40.14 -31.74
N VAL A 157 -9.15 -39.88 -31.91
CA VAL A 157 -8.62 -39.22 -33.09
C VAL A 157 -8.57 -40.27 -34.21
N ASP A 158 -9.75 -40.53 -34.80
CA ASP A 158 -9.93 -41.55 -35.83
C ASP A 158 -9.73 -40.98 -37.24
N SER A 159 -9.88 -39.66 -37.39
CA SER A 159 -9.70 -38.93 -38.66
C SER A 159 -8.72 -37.77 -38.54
N PHE A 160 -8.30 -37.25 -39.71
CA PHE A 160 -7.49 -36.02 -39.77
C PHE A 160 -8.27 -34.80 -39.26
N GLU A 161 -9.59 -34.78 -39.43
CA GLU A 161 -10.44 -33.70 -38.91
C GLU A 161 -10.50 -33.72 -37.38
N ASP A 162 -10.58 -34.90 -36.77
CA ASP A 162 -10.49 -35.07 -35.31
C ASP A 162 -9.13 -34.61 -34.77
N PHE A 163 -8.05 -34.84 -35.54
CA PHE A 163 -6.70 -34.39 -35.18
C PHE A 163 -6.59 -32.86 -35.20
N ILE A 164 -7.24 -32.19 -36.15
CA ILE A 164 -7.29 -30.73 -36.22
C ILE A 164 -8.11 -30.16 -35.06
N ASN A 165 -9.28 -30.76 -34.77
CA ASN A 165 -10.10 -30.36 -33.63
C ASN A 165 -9.37 -30.54 -32.29
N PHE A 166 -8.54 -31.58 -32.19
CA PHE A 166 -7.66 -31.82 -31.05
C PHE A 166 -6.58 -30.74 -30.91
N ILE A 167 -5.83 -30.44 -31.98
CA ILE A 167 -4.77 -29.40 -31.96
C ILE A 167 -5.36 -28.00 -31.72
N ASN A 168 -6.50 -27.68 -32.32
CA ASN A 168 -7.19 -26.41 -32.11
C ASN A 168 -7.86 -26.30 -30.72
N GLY A 169 -7.78 -27.35 -29.90
CA GLY A 169 -8.29 -27.38 -28.52
C GLY A 169 -9.82 -27.31 -28.42
N GLU A 170 -10.56 -27.63 -29.49
CA GLU A 170 -12.02 -27.48 -29.52
C GLU A 170 -12.75 -28.46 -28.58
N HIS A 171 -12.13 -29.62 -28.32
CA HIS A 171 -12.64 -30.58 -27.35
C HIS A 171 -12.55 -30.09 -25.89
N ILE A 172 -11.54 -29.27 -25.57
CA ILE A 172 -11.34 -28.69 -24.23
C ILE A 172 -12.37 -27.56 -24.00
N LYS A 173 -12.74 -26.81 -25.05
CA LYS A 173 -13.78 -25.76 -24.96
C LYS A 173 -15.17 -26.33 -24.66
N LYS A 174 -15.53 -27.52 -25.18
CA LYS A 174 -16.81 -28.18 -24.89
C LYS A 174 -16.94 -28.64 -23.43
N LEU A 175 -15.83 -28.75 -22.70
CA LEU A 175 -15.81 -29.17 -21.29
C LEU A 175 -16.04 -28.03 -20.29
N ASN A 176 -16.25 -26.77 -20.73
CA ASN A 176 -16.55 -25.63 -19.86
C ASN A 176 -15.69 -25.59 -18.59
N PHE A 177 -14.35 -25.67 -18.74
CA PHE A 177 -13.48 -25.15 -17.69
C PHE A 177 -13.63 -23.63 -17.72
N GLN A 178 -14.65 -23.11 -17.04
CA GLN A 178 -14.71 -21.70 -16.67
C GLN A 178 -13.38 -21.37 -16.03
N ASN A 179 -12.74 -20.29 -16.49
CA ASN A 179 -11.49 -19.84 -15.90
C ASN A 179 -11.76 -19.65 -14.40
N PRO A 180 -11.12 -20.42 -13.49
CA PRO A 180 -11.44 -20.38 -12.06
C PRO A 180 -11.17 -19.00 -11.43
N PHE A 181 -10.52 -18.11 -12.19
CA PHE A 181 -10.22 -16.73 -11.82
C PHE A 181 -11.21 -15.69 -12.38
N GLU A 182 -12.17 -16.11 -13.21
CA GLU A 182 -13.20 -15.22 -13.76
C GLU A 182 -14.11 -14.73 -12.61
N ASN A 183 -13.75 -13.59 -12.01
CA ASN A 183 -14.30 -12.95 -10.80
C ASN A 183 -13.68 -13.33 -9.45
N ASN A 184 -12.53 -14.02 -9.40
CA ASN A 184 -11.86 -14.35 -8.15
C ASN A 184 -10.61 -13.49 -7.94
N SER A 185 -10.54 -12.77 -6.82
CA SER A 185 -9.37 -11.97 -6.43
C SER A 185 -8.32 -12.77 -5.67
N GLN A 186 -8.51 -14.08 -5.46
CA GLN A 186 -7.60 -14.89 -4.66
C GLN A 186 -6.30 -15.22 -5.42
N PRO A 187 -5.12 -14.90 -4.86
CA PRO A 187 -3.84 -15.04 -5.54
C PRO A 187 -3.40 -16.50 -5.72
N VAL A 188 -3.94 -17.40 -4.89
CA VAL A 188 -3.64 -18.83 -4.89
C VAL A 188 -4.96 -19.58 -4.97
N HIS A 189 -5.02 -20.54 -5.88
CA HIS A 189 -6.12 -21.49 -5.96
C HIS A 189 -5.58 -22.90 -5.72
N HIS A 190 -6.19 -23.59 -4.78
CA HIS A 190 -5.93 -25.00 -4.53
C HIS A 190 -6.98 -25.81 -5.28
N SER A 191 -6.56 -26.81 -6.04
CA SER A 191 -7.46 -27.76 -6.68
C SER A 191 -7.01 -29.18 -6.35
N MET A 192 -7.97 -30.10 -6.38
CA MET A 192 -7.69 -31.52 -6.36
C MET A 192 -7.46 -32.00 -7.78
N ASP A 193 -6.35 -32.68 -8.03
CA ASP A 193 -6.15 -33.39 -9.28
C ASP A 193 -6.93 -34.71 -9.30
N MET A 194 -7.02 -35.36 -10.46
CA MET A 194 -7.77 -36.61 -10.61
C MET A 194 -7.18 -37.80 -9.82
N TYR A 195 -6.01 -37.64 -9.18
CA TYR A 195 -5.34 -38.65 -8.35
C TYR A 195 -5.44 -38.35 -6.84
N PHE A 196 -6.29 -37.41 -6.42
CA PHE A 196 -6.38 -36.91 -5.05
C PHE A 196 -5.10 -36.21 -4.55
N GLY A 197 -4.20 -35.84 -5.45
CA GLY A 197 -3.12 -34.89 -5.19
C GLY A 197 -3.67 -33.47 -5.11
N SER A 198 -3.07 -32.65 -4.26
CA SER A 198 -3.37 -31.21 -4.24
C SER A 198 -2.46 -30.51 -5.24
N THR A 199 -3.05 -29.87 -6.24
CA THR A 199 -2.35 -28.92 -7.10
C THR A 199 -2.58 -27.50 -6.60
N LYS A 200 -1.58 -26.65 -6.83
CA LYS A 200 -1.59 -25.24 -6.44
C LYS A 200 -1.27 -24.42 -7.68
N SER A 201 -2.22 -23.58 -8.08
CA SER A 201 -2.02 -22.58 -9.12
C SER A 201 -1.94 -21.19 -8.50
N SER A 202 -1.12 -20.32 -9.07
CA SER A 202 -0.97 -18.94 -8.64
C SER A 202 -1.34 -17.98 -9.75
N ASN A 203 -2.20 -17.01 -9.45
CA ASN A 203 -2.57 -15.96 -10.40
C ASN A 203 -1.66 -14.74 -10.19
N GLU A 204 -0.86 -14.41 -11.20
CA GLU A 204 0.09 -13.30 -11.22
C GLU A 204 -0.54 -11.96 -11.61
N SER A 205 -1.78 -11.95 -12.08
CA SER A 205 -2.54 -10.74 -12.43
C SER A 205 -3.14 -10.03 -11.22
N ILE A 206 -3.04 -10.62 -10.02
CA ILE A 206 -3.61 -10.10 -8.78
C ILE A 206 -2.58 -9.26 -8.02
N CYS A 207 -3.00 -8.10 -7.52
CA CYS A 207 -2.22 -7.27 -6.62
C CYS A 207 -2.44 -7.66 -5.16
N LEU A 208 -1.41 -7.53 -4.33
CA LEU A 208 -1.40 -7.83 -2.91
C LEU A 208 -0.90 -6.62 -2.13
N ILE A 209 -1.64 -6.23 -1.09
CA ILE A 209 -1.25 -5.14 -0.18
C ILE A 209 -1.39 -5.55 1.28
N ASN A 210 -0.55 -4.95 2.10
CA ASN A 210 -0.62 -5.04 3.55
C ASN A 210 -0.78 -3.62 4.10
N LEU A 211 -1.82 -3.41 4.90
CA LEU A 211 -2.14 -2.11 5.48
C LEU A 211 -1.88 -2.13 6.98
N ILE A 212 -1.37 -1.01 7.49
CA ILE A 212 -1.08 -0.79 8.90
C ILE A 212 -1.80 0.47 9.34
N LEU A 213 -2.69 0.32 10.33
CA LEU A 213 -3.30 1.44 11.02
C LEU A 213 -2.44 1.81 12.22
N ARG A 214 -1.95 3.04 12.28
CA ARG A 214 -1.09 3.54 13.35
C ARG A 214 -1.73 4.74 14.04
N ASN A 215 -1.80 4.69 15.37
CA ASN A 215 -2.23 5.83 16.17
C ASN A 215 -1.03 6.75 16.47
N ASN A 216 -0.92 7.87 15.76
CA ASN A 216 0.14 8.87 16.00
C ASN A 216 -0.34 10.01 16.91
N GLY A 217 -1.62 10.00 17.27
CA GLY A 217 -2.30 11.02 18.05
C GLY A 217 -2.00 10.91 19.53
N LEU A 218 -2.53 11.87 20.28
CA LEU A 218 -2.35 11.96 21.72
C LEU A 218 -3.41 11.18 22.52
N LYS A 219 -4.51 10.77 21.86
CA LYS A 219 -5.62 10.06 22.48
C LYS A 219 -5.56 8.55 22.17
N VAL A 220 -6.05 7.75 23.10
CA VAL A 220 -6.27 6.31 22.89
C VAL A 220 -7.53 6.16 22.02
N LEU A 221 -7.47 5.28 21.02
CA LEU A 221 -8.66 4.92 20.25
C LEU A 221 -9.37 3.76 20.94
N GLU A 222 -10.66 3.90 21.22
CA GLU A 222 -11.50 2.87 21.82
C GLU A 222 -12.71 2.56 20.93
N ASP A 223 -13.10 1.29 20.87
CA ASP A 223 -14.24 0.78 20.10
C ASP A 223 -14.23 1.24 18.64
N PHE A 224 -13.09 1.06 17.98
CA PHE A 224 -12.87 1.56 16.64
C PHE A 224 -13.07 0.49 15.55
N LYS A 225 -13.41 0.96 14.34
CA LYS A 225 -13.48 0.18 13.10
C LYS A 225 -13.08 1.06 11.92
N VAL A 226 -12.57 0.44 10.86
CA VAL A 226 -12.18 1.17 9.65
C VAL A 226 -12.98 0.64 8.47
N TYR A 227 -13.68 1.52 7.77
CA TYR A 227 -14.28 1.21 6.48
C TYR A 227 -13.28 1.51 5.37
N LEU A 228 -13.12 0.57 4.45
CA LEU A 228 -12.25 0.69 3.29
C LEU A 228 -13.11 0.66 2.02
N LYS A 229 -12.79 1.51 1.07
CA LYS A 229 -13.39 1.53 -0.25
C LYS A 229 -12.32 1.61 -1.32
N PHE A 230 -12.35 0.64 -2.23
CA PHE A 230 -11.43 0.53 -3.35
C PHE A 230 -12.08 1.07 -4.62
N GLU A 231 -11.41 2.03 -5.26
CA GLU A 231 -11.80 2.61 -6.54
C GLU A 231 -10.79 2.18 -7.62
N ASN A 232 -11.27 2.03 -8.86
CA ASN A 232 -10.51 1.51 -10.02
C ASN A 232 -10.03 0.06 -9.85
N VAL A 233 -10.77 -0.75 -9.08
CA VAL A 233 -10.57 -2.20 -8.98
C VAL A 233 -11.79 -2.93 -9.51
N VAL A 234 -11.59 -4.10 -10.11
CA VAL A 234 -12.69 -4.95 -10.57
C VAL A 234 -13.29 -5.73 -9.39
N CYS A 235 -12.42 -6.25 -8.53
CA CYS A 235 -12.78 -6.94 -7.31
C CYS A 235 -11.62 -6.93 -6.32
N ALA A 236 -11.93 -6.93 -5.04
CA ALA A 236 -11.00 -7.01 -3.93
C ALA A 236 -11.55 -7.97 -2.87
N ASP A 237 -10.65 -8.64 -2.16
CA ASP A 237 -10.99 -9.59 -1.11
C ASP A 237 -9.85 -9.70 -0.09
N THR A 238 -10.12 -10.34 1.03
CA THR A 238 -9.09 -10.72 2.01
C THR A 238 -8.41 -12.00 1.52
N VAL A 239 -7.08 -12.05 1.56
CA VAL A 239 -6.33 -13.23 1.11
C VAL A 239 -6.68 -14.43 1.98
N ASN A 240 -7.12 -15.51 1.34
CA ASN A 240 -7.46 -16.74 2.02
C ASN A 240 -6.25 -17.33 2.75
N LYS A 241 -6.49 -17.81 3.98
CA LYS A 241 -5.49 -18.49 4.82
C LYS A 241 -5.36 -19.99 4.54
N ASN A 242 -6.24 -20.53 3.70
CA ASN A 242 -6.25 -21.95 3.32
C ASN A 242 -4.92 -22.39 2.71
N THR A 243 -4.49 -23.59 3.10
CA THR A 243 -3.20 -24.17 2.69
C THR A 243 -3.33 -25.31 1.69
N SER A 244 -4.53 -25.86 1.52
CA SER A 244 -4.82 -26.97 0.61
C SER A 244 -6.27 -26.93 0.12
N TYR A 245 -6.61 -27.80 -0.84
CA TYR A 245 -7.99 -27.94 -1.32
C TYR A 245 -8.93 -28.50 -0.25
N ILE A 246 -8.44 -29.40 0.61
CA ILE A 246 -9.21 -30.04 1.69
C ILE A 246 -8.88 -29.34 3.02
N ASP A 247 -8.97 -28.01 3.03
CA ASP A 247 -8.76 -27.21 4.23
C ASP A 247 -10.12 -26.80 4.81
N PHE A 248 -10.53 -27.49 5.88
CA PHE A 248 -11.80 -27.25 6.57
C PHE A 248 -11.64 -26.37 7.82
N GLU A 249 -10.44 -25.81 8.04
CA GLU A 249 -10.20 -24.94 9.17
C GLU A 249 -11.03 -23.65 9.04
N LYS A 250 -11.55 -23.17 10.18
CA LYS A 250 -12.24 -21.88 10.23
C LYS A 250 -11.23 -20.82 10.63
N TYR A 251 -10.95 -19.91 9.72
CA TYR A 251 -10.06 -18.80 9.96
C TYR A 251 -10.84 -17.55 10.36
N ASP A 252 -10.33 -16.85 11.38
CA ASP A 252 -10.78 -15.52 11.72
C ASP A 252 -10.07 -14.49 10.84
N TYR A 253 -10.86 -13.55 10.32
CA TYR A 253 -10.38 -12.46 9.48
C TYR A 253 -10.77 -11.13 10.10
N ASN A 254 -9.80 -10.22 10.21
CA ASN A 254 -10.02 -8.88 10.73
C ASN A 254 -10.41 -7.88 9.63
N VAL A 255 -10.27 -8.23 8.35
CA VAL A 255 -10.82 -7.49 7.20
C VAL A 255 -11.92 -8.31 6.55
N ILE A 256 -13.12 -7.73 6.45
CA ILE A 256 -14.31 -8.40 5.91
C ILE A 256 -14.86 -7.58 4.74
N PHE A 257 -14.92 -8.19 3.56
CA PHE A 257 -15.53 -7.58 2.38
C PHE A 257 -17.04 -7.77 2.37
N ASN A 258 -17.79 -6.67 2.30
CA ASN A 258 -19.27 -6.70 2.20
C ASN A 258 -19.74 -6.85 0.75
N ASN A 259 -18.93 -6.37 -0.18
CA ASN A 259 -19.13 -6.46 -1.62
C ASN A 259 -17.75 -6.51 -2.31
N LYS A 260 -17.71 -6.44 -3.65
CA LYS A 260 -16.46 -6.54 -4.44
C LYS A 260 -15.44 -5.43 -4.17
N THR A 261 -15.80 -4.32 -3.52
CA THR A 261 -14.93 -3.13 -3.40
C THR A 261 -14.91 -2.48 -2.02
N ASP A 262 -15.85 -2.84 -1.15
CA ASP A 262 -16.03 -2.24 0.17
C ASP A 262 -15.74 -3.27 1.25
N ALA A 263 -14.85 -2.92 2.17
CA ALA A 263 -14.47 -3.74 3.30
C ALA A 263 -14.61 -3.01 4.63
N VAL A 264 -14.71 -3.80 5.69
CA VAL A 264 -14.70 -3.32 7.07
C VAL A 264 -13.60 -4.06 7.80
N PHE A 265 -12.69 -3.29 8.37
CA PHE A 265 -11.72 -3.76 9.33
C PHE A 265 -12.29 -3.71 10.74
N ILE A 266 -12.30 -4.85 11.41
CA ILE A 266 -12.74 -5.05 12.80
C ILE A 266 -11.53 -5.63 13.55
N PRO A 267 -10.89 -4.84 14.44
CA PRO A 267 -9.72 -5.32 15.16
C PRO A 267 -10.11 -6.34 16.23
N ASP A 268 -9.23 -7.32 16.49
CA ASP A 268 -9.41 -8.28 17.58
C ASP A 268 -9.46 -7.59 18.95
N TYR A 269 -8.67 -6.53 19.09
CA TYR A 269 -8.62 -5.68 20.28
C TYR A 269 -9.17 -4.29 19.96
N LYS A 270 -10.16 -3.86 20.74
CA LYS A 270 -10.88 -2.59 20.52
C LYS A 270 -10.16 -1.36 21.07
N VAL A 271 -8.90 -1.48 21.46
CA VAL A 271 -8.12 -0.38 22.05
C VAL A 271 -6.79 -0.26 21.32
N LEU A 272 -6.48 0.93 20.81
CA LEU A 272 -5.19 1.24 20.18
C LEU A 272 -4.56 2.45 20.85
N VAL A 273 -3.50 2.21 21.64
CA VAL A 273 -2.80 3.24 22.42
C VAL A 273 -1.87 4.07 21.52
N GLN A 274 -1.37 5.18 22.06
CA GLN A 274 -0.52 6.11 21.30
C GLN A 274 0.77 5.43 20.83
N LYS A 275 1.17 5.73 19.60
CA LYS A 275 2.34 5.17 18.88
C LYS A 275 2.25 3.68 18.55
N ASP A 276 1.16 3.03 18.95
CA ASP A 276 0.92 1.62 18.63
C ASP A 276 0.34 1.48 17.21
N PHE A 277 0.37 0.26 16.70
CA PHE A 277 -0.15 -0.06 15.38
C PHE A 277 -0.86 -1.41 15.36
N ILE A 278 -1.77 -1.56 14.40
CA ILE A 278 -2.42 -2.83 14.10
C ILE A 278 -2.32 -3.11 12.61
N GLU A 279 -2.00 -4.36 12.30
CA GLU A 279 -1.92 -4.85 10.92
C GLU A 279 -3.27 -5.39 10.50
N LEU A 280 -3.68 -5.00 9.30
CA LEU A 280 -4.84 -5.57 8.63
C LEU A 280 -4.41 -6.88 7.97
N ASP A 281 -5.32 -7.84 7.91
CA ASP A 281 -5.15 -9.03 7.08
C ASP A 281 -4.83 -8.60 5.64
N GLN A 282 -3.99 -9.39 4.98
CA GLN A 282 -3.53 -9.10 3.63
C GLN A 282 -4.72 -9.01 2.68
N ILE A 283 -4.74 -7.96 1.86
CA ILE A 283 -5.82 -7.72 0.89
C ILE A 283 -5.29 -8.03 -0.50
N CYS A 284 -6.07 -8.77 -1.28
CA CYS A 284 -5.84 -9.01 -2.69
C CYS A 284 -6.88 -8.27 -3.54
N PHE A 285 -6.46 -7.75 -4.69
CA PHE A 285 -7.38 -7.10 -5.62
C PHE A 285 -6.95 -7.26 -7.06
N ARG A 286 -7.93 -7.19 -7.96
CA ARG A 286 -7.76 -7.27 -9.41
C ARG A 286 -8.08 -5.93 -10.05
N THR A 287 -7.27 -5.53 -11.01
CA THR A 287 -7.49 -4.33 -11.82
C THR A 287 -7.70 -4.71 -13.28
N GLU A 288 -8.20 -3.77 -14.07
CA GLU A 288 -8.13 -3.86 -15.53
C GLU A 288 -6.69 -3.64 -16.00
N GLU A 289 -6.37 -4.10 -17.21
CA GLU A 289 -5.03 -4.09 -17.79
C GLU A 289 -4.44 -2.68 -17.97
N ASN A 290 -5.29 -1.67 -18.15
CA ASN A 290 -4.90 -0.28 -18.43
C ASN A 290 -4.85 0.61 -17.18
N VAL A 291 -5.13 0.06 -15.99
CA VAL A 291 -5.16 0.82 -14.74
C VAL A 291 -3.75 0.92 -14.14
N ASN A 292 -3.26 2.15 -14.03
CA ASN A 292 -1.94 2.46 -13.46
C ASN A 292 -2.02 3.06 -12.05
N GLU A 293 -3.22 3.38 -11.58
CA GLU A 293 -3.45 4.00 -10.27
C GLU A 293 -4.81 3.59 -9.71
N ILE A 294 -4.82 3.09 -8.48
CA ILE A 294 -6.03 2.85 -7.71
C ILE A 294 -6.12 3.85 -6.57
N LYS A 295 -7.34 4.06 -6.08
CA LYS A 295 -7.59 4.94 -4.93
C LYS A 295 -8.25 4.14 -3.82
N ILE A 296 -7.69 4.23 -2.63
CA ILE A 296 -8.23 3.60 -1.43
C ILE A 296 -8.69 4.73 -0.50
N THR A 297 -10.00 4.77 -0.27
CA THR A 297 -10.60 5.68 0.70
C THR A 297 -10.85 4.91 1.98
N TRP A 298 -10.46 5.47 3.12
CA TRP A 298 -10.70 4.87 4.42
C TRP A 298 -11.42 5.82 5.36
N HIS A 299 -12.29 5.26 6.20
CA HIS A 299 -13.09 5.99 7.19
C HIS A 299 -13.00 5.27 8.53
N LEU A 300 -12.27 5.88 9.46
CA LEU A 300 -12.12 5.41 10.83
C LEU A 300 -13.22 6.02 11.70
N LEU A 301 -13.98 5.15 12.36
CA LEU A 301 -14.96 5.51 13.38
C LEU A 301 -14.54 4.89 14.70
N ALA A 302 -14.43 5.71 15.75
CA ALA A 302 -14.25 5.31 17.14
C ALA A 302 -15.20 6.12 18.03
N ARG A 303 -15.27 5.82 19.34
CA ARG A 303 -16.24 6.44 20.27
C ARG A 303 -16.29 7.98 20.19
N ASP A 304 -15.14 8.63 20.12
CA ASP A 304 -14.99 10.10 20.07
C ASP A 304 -14.09 10.54 18.91
N TYR A 305 -14.04 9.75 17.84
CA TYR A 305 -13.12 9.98 16.73
C TYR A 305 -13.76 9.60 15.40
N ASP A 306 -13.67 10.51 14.43
CA ASP A 306 -14.15 10.32 13.07
C ASP A 306 -13.13 10.96 12.11
N GLN A 307 -12.47 10.12 11.30
CA GLN A 307 -11.50 10.57 10.30
C GLN A 307 -11.72 9.83 9.00
N LYS A 308 -11.72 10.60 7.91
CA LYS A 308 -11.80 10.07 6.55
C LYS A 308 -10.68 10.62 5.70
N GLU A 309 -9.93 9.74 5.09
CA GLU A 309 -8.85 10.09 4.17
C GLU A 309 -8.85 9.17 2.95
N SER A 310 -8.05 9.50 1.96
CA SER A 310 -7.81 8.66 0.80
C SER A 310 -6.37 8.80 0.34
N PHE A 311 -5.80 7.72 -0.16
CA PHE A 311 -4.51 7.74 -0.83
C PHE A 311 -4.59 6.97 -2.14
N ASN A 312 -3.70 7.33 -3.06
CA ASN A 312 -3.56 6.65 -4.33
C ASN A 312 -2.38 5.68 -4.29
N LEU A 313 -2.53 4.58 -5.00
CA LEU A 313 -1.50 3.57 -5.14
C LEU A 313 -1.21 3.36 -6.62
N LYS A 314 0.06 3.50 -6.99
CA LYS A 314 0.52 3.24 -8.35
C LYS A 314 0.71 1.75 -8.59
N ILE A 315 0.30 1.32 -9.77
CA ILE A 315 0.35 -0.07 -10.24
C ILE A 315 1.13 -0.08 -11.54
N HIS A 316 1.98 -1.10 -11.73
CA HIS A 316 2.75 -1.28 -12.95
C HIS A 316 2.38 -2.61 -13.60
N SER A 317 1.35 -2.58 -14.45
CA SER A 317 0.94 -3.78 -15.19
C SER A 317 1.99 -4.17 -16.23
N THR A 318 2.19 -5.47 -16.39
CA THR A 318 3.05 -6.06 -17.43
C THR A 318 2.20 -6.94 -18.32
N ILE A 319 2.31 -6.78 -19.63
CA ILE A 319 1.63 -7.62 -20.61
C ILE A 319 2.67 -8.52 -21.28
N VAL A 320 2.45 -9.83 -21.20
CA VAL A 320 3.28 -10.86 -21.85
C VAL A 320 2.55 -11.35 -23.08
N ASP A 321 3.25 -11.39 -24.22
CA ASP A 321 2.69 -11.87 -25.48
C ASP A 321 2.78 -13.38 -25.60
N GLU A 322 1.67 -14.01 -25.95
CA GLU A 322 1.59 -15.44 -26.24
C GLU A 322 0.90 -15.65 -27.59
N GLU A 323 1.53 -16.42 -28.47
CA GLU A 323 0.96 -16.78 -29.76
C GLU A 323 0.27 -18.13 -29.68
N ASP A 324 -0.98 -18.19 -30.14
CA ASP A 324 -1.73 -19.42 -30.32
C ASP A 324 -1.96 -19.64 -31.81
N VAL A 325 -1.82 -20.87 -32.27
CA VAL A 325 -1.93 -21.18 -33.70
C VAL A 325 -3.13 -22.09 -33.92
N LYS A 326 -4.10 -21.61 -34.70
CA LYS A 326 -5.24 -22.42 -35.14
C LYS A 326 -5.11 -22.74 -36.62
N TYR A 327 -5.40 -23.97 -37.00
CA TYR A 327 -5.37 -24.41 -38.39
C TYR A 327 -6.77 -24.47 -38.97
N VAL A 328 -6.97 -23.79 -40.12
CA VAL A 328 -8.26 -23.62 -40.80
C VAL A 328 -8.11 -23.80 -42.31
N GLU A 329 -9.21 -24.05 -43.03
CA GLU A 329 -9.16 -24.28 -44.49
C GLU A 329 -8.84 -23.01 -45.30
N SER A 330 -9.33 -21.86 -44.84
CA SER A 330 -9.17 -20.55 -45.47
C SER A 330 -8.72 -19.51 -44.45
N PRO A 331 -7.42 -19.40 -44.14
CA PRO A 331 -6.92 -18.45 -43.14
C PRO A 331 -7.19 -16.98 -43.49
N GLU A 332 -7.29 -16.67 -44.78
CA GLU A 332 -7.57 -15.33 -45.31
C GLU A 332 -8.95 -14.79 -44.86
N ASP A 333 -9.86 -15.70 -44.49
CA ASP A 333 -11.21 -15.35 -44.02
C ASP A 333 -11.23 -14.97 -42.52
N TYR A 334 -10.10 -15.08 -41.81
CA TYR A 334 -10.01 -14.85 -40.37
C TYR A 334 -8.99 -13.76 -40.04
N GLU A 335 -9.44 -12.76 -39.27
CA GLU A 335 -8.53 -11.81 -38.64
C GLU A 335 -7.96 -12.38 -37.33
N PRO A 336 -6.73 -12.01 -36.93
CA PRO A 336 -6.16 -12.46 -35.66
C PRO A 336 -7.03 -12.08 -34.47
N GLU A 337 -7.38 -13.06 -33.64
CA GLU A 337 -8.12 -12.80 -32.40
C GLU A 337 -7.15 -12.45 -31.28
N ILE A 338 -7.32 -11.26 -30.69
CA ILE A 338 -6.51 -10.81 -29.55
C ILE A 338 -7.38 -10.86 -28.29
N ILE A 339 -6.94 -11.61 -27.28
CA ILE A 339 -7.62 -11.73 -25.99
C ILE A 339 -6.61 -11.47 -24.88
N ILE A 340 -6.99 -10.66 -23.89
CA ILE A 340 -6.20 -10.45 -22.67
C ILE A 340 -6.71 -11.40 -21.59
N LEU A 341 -5.81 -12.17 -21.00
CA LEU A 341 -6.09 -13.18 -20.00
C LEU A 341 -5.26 -12.93 -18.74
N ASP A 342 -5.77 -13.44 -17.62
CA ASP A 342 -4.98 -13.51 -16.40
C ASP A 342 -3.83 -14.51 -16.56
N LYS A 343 -2.63 -14.14 -16.10
CA LYS A 343 -1.49 -15.03 -16.05
C LYS A 343 -1.59 -15.95 -14.85
N VAL A 344 -1.71 -17.25 -15.09
CA VAL A 344 -1.79 -18.29 -14.07
C VAL A 344 -0.62 -19.26 -14.27
N ASN A 345 0.13 -19.51 -13.20
CA ASN A 345 1.19 -20.52 -13.14
C ASN A 345 0.78 -21.74 -12.33
#